data_AF-A0A3D2SEC9-F1
#
_entry.id   AF-A0A3D2SEC9-F1
#
_cell.length_a   1.000
_cell.length_b   1.000
_cell.length_c   1.000
_cell.angle_alpha   90.00
_cell.angle_beta   90.00
_cell.angle_gamma   90.00
#
_symmetry.space_group_name_H-M   'P 1'
#
loop_
_entity.id
_entity.type
_entity.pdbx_description
1 polymer ?
#
loop_
_entity_poly.entity_id
_entity_poly.type
_entity_poly.pdbx_seq_one_letter_code
_entity_poly.pdbx_strand_id
1 'polypeptide(L)'
;MKKSRHSEHEIVKAVNQLDSGLSADVICREYGISRATLYNWRSKYSGMDSSHIKRLKELEEENRRLKQMYADIALDNKILKDVIEKKL
;
A
#
# COMPACT_ATOMS: atom_id res chain seq x y z
N MET A 1 -0.60 -6.75 -7.27
CA MET A 1 -1.96 -6.70 -6.67
C MET A 1 -2.93 -6.22 -7.74
N LYS A 2 -4.09 -6.87 -7.91
CA LYS A 2 -5.13 -6.34 -8.83
C LYS A 2 -5.46 -4.91 -8.39
N LYS A 3 -5.52 -3.96 -9.34
CA LYS A 3 -5.96 -2.59 -9.04
C LYS A 3 -7.35 -2.67 -8.42
N SER A 4 -7.47 -2.28 -7.15
CA SER A 4 -8.76 -2.12 -6.48
C SER A 4 -9.59 -1.09 -7.25
N ARG A 5 -10.90 -1.33 -7.38
CA ARG A 5 -11.84 -0.36 -7.96
C ARG A 5 -11.93 0.92 -7.12
N HIS A 6 -11.60 0.83 -5.83
CA HIS A 6 -11.59 1.94 -4.89
C HIS A 6 -10.15 2.26 -4.46
N SER A 7 -9.82 3.54 -4.45
CA SER A 7 -8.57 4.06 -3.91
C SER A 7 -8.51 3.87 -2.39
N GLU A 8 -7.30 3.79 -1.83
CA GLU A 8 -7.12 3.69 -0.37
C GLU A 8 -7.73 4.88 0.37
N HIS A 9 -7.73 6.07 -0.25
CA HIS A 9 -8.34 7.25 0.33
C HIS A 9 -9.87 7.10 0.44
N GLU A 10 -10.54 6.56 -0.58
CA GLU A 10 -11.97 6.26 -0.52
C GLU A 10 -12.28 5.20 0.52
N ILE A 11 -11.42 4.18 0.64
CA ILE A 11 -11.56 3.12 1.64
C ILE A 11 -11.49 3.69 3.05
N VAL A 12 -10.45 4.47 3.37
CA VAL A 12 -10.26 5.08 4.68
C VAL A 12 -11.38 6.08 4.98
N LYS A 13 -11.84 6.85 4.00
CA LYS A 13 -12.98 7.76 4.17
C LYS A 13 -14.26 6.99 4.56
N ALA A 14 -14.56 5.89 3.86
CA ALA A 14 -15.71 5.04 4.15
C ALA A 14 -15.63 4.41 5.57
N VAL A 15 -14.43 3.98 5.98
CA VAL A 15 -14.18 3.45 7.33
C VAL A 15 -14.39 4.53 8.39
N ASN A 16 -13.84 5.73 8.19
CA ASN A 16 -14.01 6.85 9.12
C ASN A 16 -15.47 7.29 9.23
N GLN A 17 -16.23 7.28 8.13
CA GLN A 17 -17.68 7.53 8.17
C GLN A 17 -18.40 6.49 9.05
N LEU A 18 -18.06 5.21 8.90
CA LEU A 18 -18.63 4.14 9.73
C LEU A 18 -18.25 4.30 11.20
N ASP A 19 -16.97 4.61 11.50
CA ASP A 19 -16.48 4.80 12.87
C ASP A 19 -17.05 6.08 13.52
N SER A 20 -17.41 7.10 12.73
CA SER A 20 -18.15 8.28 13.20
C SER A 20 -19.64 8.02 13.48
N GLY A 21 -20.12 6.79 13.26
CA GLY A 21 -21.50 6.38 13.54
C GLY A 21 -22.47 6.49 12.36
N LEU A 22 -21.99 6.73 11.14
CA LEU A 22 -22.85 6.73 9.96
C LEU A 22 -23.31 5.29 9.63
N SER A 23 -24.56 5.13 9.17
CA SER A 23 -25.12 3.81 8.89
C SER A 23 -24.35 3.08 7.78
N ALA A 24 -24.00 1.82 8.04
CA ALA A 24 -23.34 0.95 7.07
C ALA A 24 -24.10 0.85 5.74
N ASP A 25 -25.43 0.93 5.74
CA ASP A 25 -26.24 0.88 4.51
C ASP A 25 -26.07 2.10 3.63
N VAL A 26 -25.95 3.28 4.24
CA VAL A 26 -25.76 4.54 3.53
C VAL A 26 -24.40 4.51 2.84
N ILE A 27 -23.36 4.11 3.59
CA ILE A 27 -21.99 4.00 3.07
C ILE A 27 -21.94 2.94 1.95
N CYS A 28 -22.56 1.77 2.15
CA CYS A 28 -22.58 0.72 1.14
C CYS A 28 -23.23 1.18 -0.18
N ARG A 29 -24.31 1.96 -0.10
CA ARG A 29 -24.97 2.55 -1.27
C ARG A 29 -24.11 3.63 -1.93
N GLU A 30 -23.51 4.53 -1.14
CA GLU A 30 -22.67 5.63 -1.64
C GLU A 30 -21.47 5.09 -2.43
N TYR A 31 -20.76 4.10 -1.89
CA TYR A 31 -19.56 3.54 -2.52
C TYR A 31 -19.85 2.34 -3.44
N GLY A 32 -21.11 1.89 -3.54
CA GLY A 32 -21.52 0.76 -4.36
C GLY A 32 -20.83 -0.56 -3.95
N ILE A 33 -20.76 -0.82 -2.65
CA ILE A 33 -20.10 -1.98 -2.03
C ILE A 33 -21.06 -2.77 -1.14
N SER A 34 -20.68 -4.00 -0.79
CA SER A 34 -21.42 -4.80 0.19
C SER A 34 -21.03 -4.44 1.62
N ARG A 35 -21.91 -4.71 2.61
CA ARG A 35 -21.57 -4.57 4.04
C ARG A 35 -20.33 -5.40 4.41
N ALA A 36 -20.20 -6.62 3.87
CA ALA A 36 -19.04 -7.46 4.10
C ALA A 36 -17.74 -6.78 3.63
N THR A 37 -17.77 -6.11 2.48
CA THR A 37 -16.65 -5.33 1.97
C THR A 37 -16.30 -4.19 2.92
N LEU A 38 -17.30 -3.45 3.41
CA LEU A 38 -17.10 -2.33 4.32
C LEU A 38 -16.48 -2.77 5.66
N TYR A 39 -16.94 -3.88 6.26
CA TYR A 39 -16.33 -4.40 7.49
C TYR A 39 -14.93 -4.99 7.27
N ASN A 40 -14.66 -5.57 6.11
CA ASN A 40 -13.30 -6.00 5.72
C ASN A 40 -12.35 -4.80 5.53
N TRP A 41 -12.87 -3.66 5.08
CA TRP A 41 -12.10 -2.42 5.04
C TRP A 41 -11.86 -1.90 6.45
N ARG A 42 -12.89 -1.86 7.29
CA ARG A 42 -12.76 -1.45 8.69
C ARG A 42 -11.70 -2.27 9.43
N SER A 43 -11.66 -3.59 9.29
CA SER A 43 -10.64 -4.41 9.97
C SER A 43 -9.20 -4.11 9.54
N LYS A 44 -8.99 -3.61 8.31
CA LYS A 44 -7.67 -3.31 7.77
C LYS A 44 -7.23 -1.86 7.94
N TYR A 45 -8.19 -0.93 7.93
CA TYR A 45 -7.94 0.51 7.84
C TYR A 45 -8.52 1.31 9.02
N SER A 46 -9.18 0.65 9.99
CA SER A 46 -9.67 1.31 11.21
C SER A 46 -8.52 1.99 11.94
N GLY A 47 -8.74 3.23 12.38
CA GLY A 47 -7.73 4.04 13.06
C GLY A 47 -6.64 4.61 12.14
N MET A 48 -6.69 4.35 10.82
CA MET A 48 -5.84 5.06 9.86
C MET A 48 -6.51 6.39 9.46
N ASP A 49 -5.70 7.44 9.39
CA ASP A 49 -6.10 8.73 8.84
C ASP A 49 -5.33 9.03 7.54
N SER A 50 -5.59 10.20 6.95
CA SER A 50 -4.93 10.65 5.72
C SER A 50 -3.41 10.79 5.86
N SER A 51 -2.90 11.07 7.07
CA SER A 51 -1.46 11.16 7.34
C SER A 51 -0.80 9.78 7.31
N HIS A 52 -1.48 8.75 7.82
CA HIS A 52 -1.02 7.37 7.75
C HIS A 52 -0.95 6.87 6.29
N ILE A 53 -1.95 7.20 5.46
CA ILE A 53 -1.93 6.84 4.02
C ILE A 53 -0.77 7.53 3.31
N LYS A 54 -0.56 8.83 3.58
CA LYS A 54 0.55 9.58 2.98
C LYS A 54 1.89 8.96 3.36
N ARG A 55 2.07 8.65 4.65
CA ARG A 55 3.29 8.03 5.16
C ARG A 55 3.52 6.64 4.54
N LEU A 56 2.46 5.85 4.37
CA LEU A 56 2.55 4.53 3.73
C LEU A 56 3.07 4.66 2.28
N LYS A 57 2.51 5.58 1.49
CA LYS A 57 2.97 5.81 0.10
C LYS A 57 4.41 6.28 0.01
N GLU A 58 4.83 7.17 0.91
CA GLU A 58 6.21 7.62 1.00
C GLU A 58 7.16 6.46 1.31
N LEU A 59 6.79 5.61 2.27
CA LEU A 59 7.57 4.41 2.61
C LEU A 59 7.61 3.39 1.48
N GLU A 60 6.51 3.17 0.76
CA GLU A 60 6.49 2.29 -0.40
C GLU A 60 7.42 2.77 -1.53
N GLU A 61 7.41 4.08 -1.80
CA GLU A 61 8.27 4.70 -2.81
C GLU A 61 9.75 4.63 -2.40
N GLU A 62 10.05 4.93 -1.14
CA GLU A 62 11.41 4.82 -0.59
C GLU A 62 11.90 3.37 -0.64
N ASN A 63 11.07 2.40 -0.23
CA ASN A 63 11.40 0.98 -0.31
C ASN A 63 11.67 0.52 -1.74
N ARG A 64 10.89 1.00 -2.72
CA ARG A 64 11.12 0.73 -4.13
C ARG A 64 12.49 1.26 -4.58
N ARG A 65 12.84 2.49 -4.23
CA ARG A 65 14.14 3.09 -4.58
C ARG A 65 15.30 2.34 -3.93
N LEU A 66 15.18 1.99 -2.65
CA LEU A 66 16.19 1.23 -1.92
C LEU A 66 16.41 -0.16 -2.54
N LYS A 67 15.33 -0.85 -2.93
CA LYS A 67 15.43 -2.13 -3.64
C LYS A 67 16.12 -2.01 -4.99
N GLN A 68 15.81 -0.97 -5.77
CA GLN A 68 16.48 -0.72 -7.04
C GLN A 68 17.98 -0.48 -6.85
N MET A 69 18.33 0.43 -5.95
CA MET A 69 19.73 0.74 -5.65
C MET A 69 20.50 -0.48 -5.16
N TYR A 70 19.88 -1.31 -4.31
CA TYR A 70 20.49 -2.57 -3.86
C TYR A 70 20.70 -3.54 -5.02
N ALA A 71 19.72 -3.68 -5.92
CA ALA A 71 19.83 -4.56 -7.07
C ALA A 71 20.97 -4.14 -8.01
N ASP A 72 21.09 -2.83 -8.26
CA ASP A 72 22.16 -2.26 -9.10
C ASP A 72 23.54 -2.55 -8.48
N ILE A 73 23.71 -2.24 -7.19
CA ILE A 73 24.96 -2.52 -6.46
C ILE A 73 25.28 -4.01 -6.43
N ALA A 74 24.28 -4.86 -6.19
CA ALA A 74 24.47 -6.31 -6.15
C ALA A 74 24.91 -6.87 -7.50
N LEU A 75 24.38 -6.32 -8.60
CA LEU A 75 24.76 -6.68 -9.96
C LEU A 75 26.21 -6.27 -10.25
N ASP A 76 26.58 -5.03 -9.93
CA ASP A 76 27.96 -4.53 -10.09
C ASP A 76 28.95 -5.37 -9.28
N ASN A 77 28.61 -5.69 -8.03
CA ASN A 77 29.46 -6.50 -7.16
C ASN A 77 29.68 -7.90 -7.75
N LYS A 78 28.63 -8.50 -8.33
CA LYS A 78 28.73 -9.79 -9.01
C LYS A 78 29.66 -9.71 -10.22
N ILE A 79 29.50 -8.70 -11.07
CA ILE A 79 30.35 -8.51 -12.25
C ILE A 79 31.82 -8.33 -11.84
N LEU A 80 32.08 -7.54 -10.80
CA LEU A 80 33.45 -7.31 -10.29
C LEU A 80 34.09 -8.60 -9.79
N LYS A 81 33.34 -9.44 -9.05
CA LYS A 81 33.82 -10.75 -8.60
C LYS A 81 34.13 -11.68 -9.77
N ASP A 82 33.23 -11.78 -10.75
CA ASP A 82 33.43 -12.60 -11.94
C ASP A 82 34.68 -12.18 -12.74
N VAL A 83 34.97 -10.87 -12.80
CA VAL A 83 36.19 -10.34 -13.45
C VAL A 83 37.45 -10.69 -12.66
N ILE A 84 37.41 -10.63 -11.33
CA ILE A 84 38.55 -11.01 -10.48
C ILE A 84 38.82 -12.51 -10.60
N GLU A 85 37.78 -13.35 -10.53
CA GLU A 85 37.91 -14.81 -10.65
C GLU A 85 38.47 -15.23 -12.01
N LYS A 86 38.10 -14.55 -13.10
CA LYS A 86 38.65 -14.83 -14.44
C LYS A 86 40.11 -14.40 -14.64
N LYS A 87 40.64 -13.55 -13.76
CA LYS A 87 42.02 -13.05 -13.84
C LYS A 87 43.00 -13.85 -12.97
N LEU A 88 42.50 -14.70 -12.08
CA LEU A 88 43.26 -15.65 -11.27
C LEU A 88 43.35 -17.01 -11.98
#